data_AF-A0A7S2LK26-F1
#
_entry.id   AF-A0A7S2LK26-F1
#
_cell.length_a   1.000
_cell.length_b   1.000
_cell.length_c   1.000
_cell.angle_alpha   90.00
_cell.angle_beta   90.00
_cell.angle_gamma   90.00
#
_symmetry.space_group_name_H-M   'P 1'
#
loop_
_entity.id
_entity.type
_entity.pdbx_description
1 polymer ?
#
loop_
_entity_poly.entity_id
_entity_poly.type
_entity_poly.pdbx_seq_one_letter_code
_entity_poly.pdbx_strand_id
1 'polypeptide(L)'
;MGNNPGASSFFVENIRKRNRKKLLVEVQTLDSIADKERWTSSTFEKPIYLLKVDVEGYEKFVFEGGKRLLQTRKIQNIIMENSNEDLELTLQLFTRIYGSGYRMVALMDHNGP
;
A
#
# COMPACT_ATOMS: atom_id res chain seq x y z
N MET A 1 0.42 -28.40 9.63
CA MET A 1 -0.24 -27.47 8.69
C MET A 1 -1.17 -26.60 9.51
N GLY A 2 -0.77 -25.37 9.81
CA GLY A 2 -1.60 -24.44 10.58
C GLY A 2 -2.58 -23.76 9.64
N ASN A 3 -3.88 -23.87 9.93
CA ASN A 3 -4.89 -23.12 9.20
C ASN A 3 -4.66 -21.62 9.40
N ASN A 4 -4.57 -20.87 8.30
CA ASN A 4 -4.57 -19.41 8.33
C ASN A 4 -5.88 -18.94 8.99
N PRO A 5 -5.85 -18.29 10.18
CA PRO A 5 -7.06 -17.88 10.87
C PRO A 5 -7.89 -16.85 10.07
N GLY A 6 -7.28 -16.17 9.10
CA GLY A 6 -7.96 -15.24 8.19
C GLY A 6 -8.79 -15.90 7.08
N ALA A 7 -8.57 -17.18 6.77
CA ALA A 7 -9.35 -17.90 5.75
C ALA A 7 -10.83 -18.04 6.14
N SER A 8 -11.13 -17.96 7.45
CA SER A 8 -12.48 -18.06 8.02
C SER A 8 -13.35 -16.81 7.79
N SER A 9 -12.74 -15.66 7.51
CA SER A 9 -13.44 -14.36 7.49
C SER A 9 -14.18 -14.10 6.17
N PHE A 10 -13.89 -14.87 5.13
CA PHE A 10 -14.46 -14.69 3.80
C PHE A 10 -14.89 -16.02 3.18
N PHE A 11 -15.61 -16.87 3.91
CA PHE A 11 -16.38 -17.94 3.28
C PHE A 11 -17.47 -17.29 2.40
N VAL A 12 -17.14 -17.11 1.11
CA VAL A 12 -17.93 -16.43 0.08
C VAL A 12 -19.27 -17.14 -0.16
N GLU A 13 -19.40 -18.41 0.21
CA GLU A 13 -20.55 -19.23 -0.18
C GLU A 13 -21.86 -18.95 0.59
N ASN A 14 -21.84 -18.20 1.71
CA ASN A 14 -23.07 -17.93 2.48
C ASN A 14 -23.46 -16.44 2.63
N ILE A 15 -22.72 -15.50 2.04
CA ILE A 15 -23.12 -14.09 2.07
C ILE A 15 -24.11 -13.83 0.93
N ARG A 16 -25.39 -14.09 1.21
CA ARG A 16 -26.57 -13.77 0.39
C ARG A 16 -26.35 -12.49 -0.43
N LYS A 17 -26.18 -12.65 -1.75
CA LYS A 17 -25.95 -11.57 -2.75
C LYS A 17 -26.99 -10.42 -2.75
N ARG A 18 -28.07 -10.48 -1.97
CA ARG A 18 -29.23 -9.58 -2.12
C ARG A 18 -29.21 -8.29 -1.29
N ASN A 19 -28.37 -8.14 -0.25
CA ASN A 19 -28.42 -6.95 0.63
C ASN A 19 -27.04 -6.43 1.10
N ARG A 20 -26.02 -6.37 0.24
CA ARG A 20 -24.81 -5.60 0.57
C ARG A 20 -25.15 -4.11 0.48
N LYS A 21 -25.43 -3.46 1.62
CA LYS A 21 -25.43 -2.00 1.69
C LYS A 21 -24.04 -1.54 1.25
N LYS A 22 -23.97 -0.81 0.14
CA LYS A 22 -22.72 -0.20 -0.32
C LYS A 22 -22.37 0.89 0.69
N LEU A 23 -21.29 0.67 1.44
CA LEU A 23 -20.70 1.72 2.27
C LEU A 23 -19.89 2.61 1.33
N LEU A 24 -20.28 3.88 1.21
CA LEU A 24 -19.44 4.86 0.57
C LEU A 24 -18.31 5.19 1.54
N VAL A 25 -17.08 4.93 1.12
CA VAL A 25 -15.88 5.28 1.87
C VAL A 25 -15.20 6.41 1.13
N GLU A 26 -14.86 7.47 1.85
CA GLU A 26 -14.09 8.57 1.29
C GLU A 26 -12.68 8.07 0.95
N VAL A 27 -12.26 8.29 -0.28
CA VAL A 27 -10.90 7.96 -0.72
C VAL A 27 -10.04 9.19 -0.58
N GLN A 28 -8.93 9.05 0.15
CA GLN A 28 -7.95 10.11 0.37
C GLN A 28 -6.58 9.69 -0.14
N THR A 29 -5.77 10.66 -0.53
CA THR A 29 -4.40 10.41 -1.00
C THR A 29 -3.44 10.35 0.19
N LEU A 30 -2.37 9.58 0.07
CA LEU A 30 -1.35 9.50 1.12
C LEU A 30 -0.71 10.87 1.40
N ASP A 31 -0.51 11.72 0.39
CA ASP A 31 -0.02 13.09 0.56
C ASP A 31 -1.02 13.96 1.33
N SER A 32 -2.32 13.82 1.11
CA SER A 32 -3.33 14.59 1.88
C SER A 32 -3.32 14.24 3.36
N ILE A 33 -3.10 12.97 3.70
CA ILE A 33 -2.91 12.52 5.07
C ILE A 33 -1.58 13.05 5.61
N ALA A 34 -0.50 12.94 4.83
CA ALA A 34 0.81 13.41 5.23
C ALA A 34 0.85 14.92 5.53
N ASP A 35 0.11 15.72 4.78
CA ASP A 35 0.02 17.16 5.02
C ASP A 35 -0.80 17.48 6.27
N LYS A 36 -1.93 16.78 6.47
CA LYS A 36 -2.77 16.91 7.66
C LYS A 36 -1.97 16.58 8.94
N GLU A 37 -1.18 15.50 8.88
CA GLU A 37 -0.33 15.04 9.97
C GLU A 37 1.06 15.71 9.99
N ARG A 38 1.31 16.64 9.06
CA ARG A 38 2.57 17.40 8.91
C ARG A 38 3.82 16.54 8.74
N TRP A 39 3.69 15.32 8.24
CA TRP A 39 4.82 14.41 7.99
C TRP A 39 5.81 14.99 6.97
N THR A 40 5.31 15.75 6.00
CA THR A 40 6.12 16.46 4.99
C THR A 40 6.80 17.72 5.53
N SER A 41 6.42 18.21 6.72
CA SER A 41 6.96 19.43 7.30
C SER A 41 8.42 19.29 7.72
N SER A 42 9.22 20.34 7.56
CA SER A 42 10.58 20.41 8.10
C SER A 42 10.64 20.32 9.62
N THR A 43 9.54 20.66 10.31
CA THR A 43 9.45 20.58 11.78
C THR A 43 9.16 19.18 12.30
N PHE A 44 8.71 18.27 11.42
CA PHE A 44 8.53 16.86 11.76
C PHE A 44 9.87 16.13 11.56
N GLU A 45 10.67 16.06 12.61
CA GLU A 45 12.04 15.52 12.54
C GLU A 45 12.08 13.98 12.53
N LYS A 46 11.02 13.32 12.98
CA LYS A 46 11.00 11.86 13.10
C LYS A 46 10.81 11.20 11.72
N PRO A 47 11.58 10.16 11.40
CA PRO A 47 11.32 9.37 10.20
C PRO A 47 10.08 8.48 10.38
N ILE A 48 9.46 8.10 9.26
CA ILE A 48 8.48 7.02 9.19
C ILE A 48 9.28 5.73 9.02
N TYR A 49 9.43 4.96 10.09
CA TYR A 49 10.27 3.75 10.05
C TYR A 49 9.76 2.69 9.08
N LEU A 50 8.44 2.56 8.94
CA LEU A 50 7.80 1.56 8.10
C LEU A 50 6.52 2.11 7.47
N LEU A 51 6.37 1.90 6.17
CA LEU A 51 5.11 2.00 5.43
C LEU A 51 4.73 0.61 4.93
N LYS A 52 3.66 0.01 5.48
CA LYS A 52 3.05 -1.20 4.93
C LYS A 52 1.94 -0.80 3.95
N VAL A 53 1.97 -1.38 2.74
CA VAL A 53 0.94 -1.20 1.72
C VAL A 53 0.39 -2.56 1.31
N ASP A 54 -0.92 -2.71 1.46
CA ASP A 54 -1.65 -3.96 1.25
C ASP A 54 -3.08 -3.55 0.92
N VAL A 55 -3.32 -3.26 -0.36
CA VAL A 55 -4.56 -2.61 -0.84
C VAL A 55 -5.17 -3.34 -2.03
N GLU A 56 -4.90 -4.64 -2.15
CA GLU A 56 -5.58 -5.55 -3.08
C GLU A 56 -5.53 -5.08 -4.55
N GLY A 57 -4.35 -4.68 -5.03
CA GLY A 57 -4.11 -4.36 -6.45
C GLY A 57 -4.15 -2.87 -6.78
N TYR A 58 -4.43 -2.04 -5.78
CA TYR A 58 -4.49 -0.58 -5.90
C TYR A 58 -3.20 0.12 -5.46
N GLU A 59 -2.10 -0.61 -5.29
CA GLU A 59 -0.83 -0.13 -4.73
C GLU A 59 -0.32 1.08 -5.52
N LYS A 60 -0.36 1.01 -6.86
CA LYS A 60 0.03 2.12 -7.75
C LYS A 60 -0.59 3.45 -7.33
N PHE A 61 -1.88 3.47 -7.00
CA PHE A 61 -2.59 4.69 -6.63
C PHE A 61 -2.16 5.23 -5.27
N VAL A 62 -1.75 4.36 -4.34
CA VAL A 62 -1.16 4.77 -3.05
C VAL A 62 0.14 5.55 -3.29
N PHE A 63 1.02 5.04 -4.15
CA PHE A 63 2.29 5.71 -4.45
C PHE A 63 2.13 6.92 -5.39
N GLU A 64 1.12 6.94 -6.26
CA GLU A 64 0.77 8.13 -7.04
C GLU A 64 0.23 9.25 -6.14
N GLY A 65 -0.67 8.93 -5.22
CA GLY A 65 -1.21 9.85 -4.23
C GLY A 65 -0.25 10.20 -3.10
N GLY A 66 0.90 9.51 -2.98
CA GLY A 66 1.93 9.72 -1.96
C GLY A 66 3.24 10.27 -2.51
N LYS A 67 3.23 10.87 -3.70
CA LYS A 67 4.43 11.27 -4.42
C LYS A 67 5.27 12.26 -3.60
N ARG A 68 4.65 13.27 -2.99
CA ARG A 68 5.41 14.26 -2.20
C ARG A 68 6.01 13.61 -0.96
N LEU A 69 5.26 12.78 -0.25
CA LEU A 69 5.76 12.07 0.92
C LEU A 69 6.96 11.17 0.55
N LEU A 70 6.87 10.41 -0.53
CA LEU A 70 7.99 9.58 -1.01
C LEU A 70 9.23 10.41 -1.31
N GLN A 71 9.06 11.57 -1.97
CA GLN A 71 10.15 12.49 -2.32
C GLN A 71 10.84 13.10 -1.10
N THR A 72 10.17 13.20 0.05
CA THR A 72 10.82 13.65 1.30
C THR A 72 11.87 12.67 1.82
N ARG A 73 11.85 11.41 1.36
CA ARG A 73 12.71 10.31 1.85
C ARG A 73 12.65 10.08 3.36
N LYS A 74 11.56 10.49 4.00
CA LYS A 74 11.33 10.26 5.43
C LYS A 74 10.85 8.84 5.75
N ILE A 75 10.30 8.13 4.77
CA ILE A 75 9.97 6.71 4.91
C ILE A 75 11.28 5.93 4.79
N GLN A 76 11.59 5.08 5.76
CA GLN A 76 12.83 4.28 5.73
C GLN A 76 12.63 2.94 5.05
N ASN A 77 11.52 2.27 5.36
CA ASN A 77 11.22 0.94 4.84
C ASN A 77 9.81 0.92 4.27
N ILE A 78 9.67 0.30 3.11
CA ILE A 78 8.39 0.07 2.44
C ILE A 78 8.24 -1.45 2.31
N ILE A 79 7.13 -1.98 2.82
CA ILE A 79 6.70 -3.36 2.60
C ILE A 79 5.39 -3.29 1.83
N MET A 80 5.33 -3.97 0.70
CA MET A 80 4.20 -3.92 -0.20
C MET A 80 3.88 -5.31 -0.71
N GLU A 81 2.60 -5.65 -0.71
CA GLU A 81 2.08 -6.78 -1.49
C GLU A 81 1.52 -6.23 -2.80
N ASN A 82 2.03 -6.70 -3.93
CA ASN A 82 1.50 -6.35 -5.25
C ASN A 82 0.74 -7.55 -5.80
N SER A 83 -0.59 -7.49 -5.76
CA SER A 83 -1.46 -8.51 -6.36
C SER A 83 -1.85 -8.19 -7.80
N ASN A 84 -1.29 -7.12 -8.39
CA ASN A 84 -1.59 -6.72 -9.76
C ASN A 84 -0.81 -7.57 -10.78
N GLU A 85 -1.54 -8.24 -11.68
CA GLU A 85 -0.97 -9.06 -12.76
C GLU A 85 -0.59 -8.23 -14.01
N ASP A 86 -1.01 -6.96 -14.08
CA ASP A 86 -0.66 -6.05 -15.17
C ASP A 86 0.81 -5.61 -15.03
N LEU A 87 1.62 -6.05 -15.98
CA LEU A 87 3.05 -5.75 -16.05
C LEU A 87 3.32 -4.25 -16.18
N GLU A 88 2.54 -3.53 -16.99
CA GLU A 88 2.75 -2.11 -17.24
C GLU A 88 2.46 -1.29 -15.96
N LEU A 89 1.37 -1.61 -15.27
CA LEU A 89 1.05 -0.97 -13.98
C LEU A 89 2.12 -1.26 -12.92
N THR A 90 2.61 -2.51 -12.89
CA THR A 90 3.69 -2.93 -11.99
C THR A 90 5.00 -2.20 -12.28
N LEU A 91 5.38 -2.06 -13.55
CA LEU A 91 6.57 -1.32 -13.95
C LEU A 91 6.47 0.17 -13.60
N GLN A 92 5.31 0.80 -13.81
CA GLN A 92 5.08 2.19 -13.45
C GLN A 92 5.20 2.42 -11.94
N LEU A 93 4.63 1.51 -11.15
CA LEU A 93 4.73 1.50 -9.69
C LEU A 93 6.19 1.43 -9.25
N PHE A 94 6.96 0.44 -9.72
CA PHE A 94 8.37 0.30 -9.34
C PHE A 94 9.20 1.50 -9.80
N THR A 95 9.01 1.96 -11.05
CA THR A 95 9.69 3.15 -11.58
C THR A 95 9.48 4.36 -10.68
N ARG A 96 8.27 4.53 -10.12
CA ARG A 96 7.97 5.63 -9.20
C ARG A 96 8.71 5.50 -7.88
N ILE A 97 8.72 4.30 -7.29
CA ILE A 97 9.40 4.01 -6.03
C ILE A 97 10.92 4.22 -6.20
N TYR A 98 11.51 3.63 -7.24
CA TYR A 98 12.93 3.81 -7.56
C TYR A 98 13.29 5.27 -7.86
N GLY A 99 12.45 5.96 -8.64
CA GLY A 99 12.63 7.38 -8.97
C GLY A 99 12.59 8.31 -7.75
N SER A 100 12.06 7.85 -6.61
CA SER A 100 12.05 8.58 -5.34
C SER A 100 13.31 8.30 -4.48
N GLY A 101 14.18 7.39 -4.92
CA GLY A 101 15.45 7.05 -4.29
C GLY A 101 15.41 5.79 -3.40
N TYR A 102 14.31 5.02 -3.45
CA TYR A 102 14.23 3.73 -2.78
C TYR A 102 14.85 2.64 -3.64
N ARG A 103 15.20 1.52 -3.00
CA ARG A 103 15.68 0.31 -3.68
C ARG A 103 14.94 -0.91 -3.16
N MET A 104 14.69 -1.88 -4.03
CA MET A 104 14.19 -3.19 -3.63
C MET A 104 15.32 -3.97 -2.93
N VAL A 105 15.02 -4.49 -1.75
CA VAL A 105 15.96 -5.29 -0.95
C VAL A 105 15.58 -6.77 -0.99
N ALA A 106 14.29 -7.06 -1.06
CA ALA A 106 13.76 -8.42 -1.16
C ALA A 106 12.51 -8.42 -2.02
N LEU A 107 12.30 -9.53 -2.72
CA LEU A 107 11.05 -9.93 -3.36
C LEU A 107 10.71 -11.30 -2.81
N MET A 108 9.51 -11.45 -2.25
CA MET A 108 9.05 -12.69 -1.62
C MET A 108 7.70 -13.05 -2.24
N ASP A 109 7.44 -14.34 -2.40
CA ASP A 109 6.11 -14.83 -2.75
C ASP A 109 5.37 -15.33 -1.50
N HIS A 110 4.12 -15.76 -1.67
CA HIS A 110 3.31 -16.34 -0.59
C HIS A 110 3.86 -17.67 -0.05
N ASN A 111 4.83 -18.29 -0.73
CA ASN A 111 5.47 -19.54 -0.34
C ASN A 111 6.77 -19.33 0.46
N GLY A 112 7.26 -18.10 0.57
CA GLY A 112 8.49 -17.75 1.29
C GLY A 112 9.63 -17.33 0.35
N PRO A 113 10.86 -17.18 0.86
CA PRO A 113 12.05 -17.06 0.02
C PRO A 113 12.37 -18.36 -0.73
#